data_AF-A0A838LS30-F1
#
_entry.id   AF-A0A838LS30-F1
#
_cell.length_a   1.000
_cell.length_b   1.000
_cell.length_c   1.000
_cell.angle_alpha   90.00
_cell.angle_beta   90.00
_cell.angle_gamma   90.00
#
_symmetry.space_group_name_H-M   'P 1'
#
loop_
_entity.id
_entity.type
_entity.pdbx_description
1 polymer ?
#
loop_
_entity_poly.entity_id
_entity_poly.type
_entity_poly.pdbx_seq_one_letter_code
_entity_poly.pdbx_strand_id
1 'polypeptide(L)'
;MKIIDAIPVLNSLHKVNLVESAGQYAIICQALNRSALIVQQNMTREAAKSYWWRMCMSHFYGVTHNLHDAEVMADRRVGETIH
;
A
#
# COMPACT_ATOMS: atom_id res chain seq x y z
N MET A 1 -6.80 -14.92 1.55
CA MET A 1 -6.16 -13.60 1.70
C MET A 1 -4.66 -13.74 1.45
N LYS A 2 -4.16 -13.13 0.38
CA LYS A 2 -2.74 -13.11 0.00
C LYS A 2 -2.24 -11.68 0.11
N ILE A 3 -1.13 -11.45 0.82
CA ILE A 3 -0.43 -10.15 0.79
C ILE A 3 0.27 -10.05 -0.56
N ILE A 4 -0.04 -9.01 -1.34
CA ILE A 4 0.53 -8.79 -2.68
C ILE A 4 1.55 -7.65 -2.70
N ASP A 5 1.49 -6.73 -1.74
CA ASP A 5 2.52 -5.71 -1.53
C ASP A 5 2.48 -5.18 -0.08
N ALA A 6 3.56 -4.55 0.37
CA ALA A 6 3.65 -3.95 1.70
C ALA A 6 4.58 -2.72 1.74
N ILE A 7 4.15 -1.69 2.46
CA ILE A 7 4.95 -0.48 2.72
C ILE A 7 5.26 -0.42 4.22
N PRO A 8 6.55 -0.38 4.63
CA PRO A 8 6.91 -0.11 6.02
C PRO A 8 6.59 1.35 6.37
N VAL A 9 6.07 1.57 7.58
CA VAL A 9 5.72 2.88 8.13
C VAL A 9 6.48 3.07 9.45
N LEU A 10 7.10 4.25 9.63
CA LEU A 10 7.77 4.72 10.86
C LEU A 10 8.73 3.69 11.51
N ASN A 11 10.04 3.89 11.32
CA ASN A 11 11.10 3.04 11.92
C ASN A 11 10.93 1.53 11.68
N SER A 12 10.18 1.14 10.65
CA SER A 12 9.83 -0.26 10.33
C SER A 12 9.09 -1.02 11.44
N LEU A 13 8.52 -0.32 12.42
CA LEU A 13 7.73 -0.92 13.51
C LEU A 13 6.30 -1.25 13.07
N HIS A 14 5.84 -0.59 12.01
CA HIS A 14 4.54 -0.79 11.40
C HIS A 14 4.72 -1.07 9.91
N LYS A 15 3.77 -1.79 9.32
CA LYS A 15 3.64 -1.91 7.88
C LYS A 15 2.19 -1.85 7.48
N VAL A 16 1.94 -1.28 6.32
CA VAL A 16 0.64 -1.35 5.64
C VAL A 16 0.78 -2.40 4.56
N ASN A 17 -0.10 -3.39 4.58
CA ASN A 17 -0.15 -4.48 3.61
C ASN A 17 -1.33 -4.25 2.67
N LEU A 18 -1.10 -4.44 1.38
CA LEU A 18 -2.13 -4.63 0.37
C LEU A 18 -2.40 -6.12 0.24
N VAL A 19 -3.67 -6.50 0.38
CA VAL A 19 -4.11 -7.90 0.39
C VAL A 19 -5.15 -8.10 -0.67
N GLU A 20 -5.08 -9.24 -1.36
CA GLU A 20 -6.07 -9.70 -2.32
C GLU A 20 -6.75 -10.99 -1.83
N SER A 21 -8.06 -11.08 -2.01
CA SER A 21 -8.84 -12.27 -1.68
C SER A 21 -10.06 -12.36 -2.59
N ALA A 22 -10.17 -13.44 -3.37
CA ALA A 22 -11.30 -13.70 -4.28
C ALA A 22 -11.64 -12.51 -5.22
N GLY A 23 -10.61 -11.83 -5.75
CA GLY A 23 -10.78 -10.67 -6.64
C GLY A 23 -11.13 -9.35 -5.95
N GLN A 24 -11.18 -9.34 -4.61
CA GLN A 24 -11.35 -8.14 -3.80
C GLN A 24 -10.04 -7.75 -3.10
N TYR A 25 -9.87 -6.46 -2.87
CA TYR A 25 -8.68 -5.92 -2.22
C TYR A 25 -8.99 -5.38 -0.82
N ALA A 26 -8.00 -5.45 0.07
CA ALA A 26 -8.06 -4.93 1.42
C ALA A 26 -6.72 -4.28 1.82
N ILE A 27 -6.80 -3.30 2.71
CA ILE A 27 -5.66 -2.63 3.33
C ILE A 27 -5.60 -3.05 4.79
N ILE A 28 -4.45 -3.57 5.21
CA ILE A 28 -4.23 -4.04 6.58
C ILE A 28 -3.03 -3.32 7.17
N CYS A 29 -3.21 -2.63 8.29
CA CYS A 29 -2.10 -2.10 9.08
C CYS A 29 -1.66 -3.16 10.10
N GLN A 30 -0.35 -3.43 10.17
CA GLN A 30 0.23 -4.42 11.07
C GLN A 30 1.40 -3.81 11.83
N ALA A 31 1.30 -3.74 13.15
CA ALA A 31 2.42 -3.42 14.03
C ALA A 31 3.19 -4.70 14.40
N LEU A 32 4.50 -4.58 14.64
CA LEU A 32 5.40 -5.72 14.91
C LEU A 32 4.89 -6.67 16.02
N ASN A 33 4.20 -6.12 17.03
CA ASN A 33 3.75 -6.85 18.22
C ASN A 33 2.24 -6.74 18.46
N ARG A 34 1.43 -6.46 17.43
CA ARG A 34 -0.03 -6.38 17.56
C ARG A 34 -0.73 -7.11 16.42
N SER A 35 -1.96 -7.51 16.69
CA SER A 35 -2.86 -8.04 15.67
C SER A 35 -3.02 -7.05 14.52
N ALA A 36 -3.10 -7.58 13.31
CA ALA A 36 -3.38 -6.81 12.12
C ALA A 36 -4.76 -6.14 12.23
N LEU A 37 -4.83 -4.88 11.84
CA LEU A 37 -6.06 -4.09 11.80
C LEU A 37 -6.45 -3.87 10.34
N ILE A 38 -7.67 -4.27 10.00
CA ILE A 38 -8.25 -4.00 8.68
C ILE A 38 -8.62 -2.51 8.65
N VAL A 39 -7.97 -1.76 7.77
CA VAL A 39 -8.23 -0.33 7.56
C VAL A 39 -9.35 -0.15 6.55
N GLN A 40 -9.32 -0.97 5.48
CA GLN A 40 -10.31 -0.96 4.43
C GLN A 40 -10.42 -2.36 3.83
N GLN A 41 -11.63 -2.77 3.43
CA GLN A 41 -11.89 -4.10 2.86
C GLN A 41 -12.89 -4.02 1.70
N ASN A 42 -13.03 -5.11 0.96
CA ASN A 42 -13.97 -5.28 -0.15
C ASN A 42 -13.81 -4.19 -1.24
N MET A 43 -12.58 -3.69 -1.43
CA MET A 43 -12.31 -2.68 -2.45
C MET A 43 -12.32 -3.31 -3.84
N THR A 44 -12.88 -2.55 -4.80
CA THR A 44 -12.66 -2.82 -6.22
C THR A 44 -11.20 -2.60 -6.57
N ARG A 45 -10.78 -3.11 -7.74
CA ARG A 45 -9.43 -2.93 -8.26
C ARG A 45 -9.06 -1.45 -8.39
N GLU A 46 -9.96 -0.62 -8.91
CA GLU A 46 -9.75 0.81 -9.14
C GLU A 46 -9.62 1.57 -7.82
N ALA A 47 -10.46 1.23 -6.84
CA ALA A 47 -10.37 1.79 -5.49
C ALA A 47 -9.05 1.40 -4.82
N ALA A 48 -8.61 0.15 -4.99
CA ALA A 48 -7.32 -0.32 -4.49
C ALA A 48 -6.15 0.41 -5.14
N LYS A 49 -6.16 0.59 -6.47
CA LYS A 49 -5.15 1.38 -7.21
C LYS A 49 -5.06 2.80 -6.68
N SER A 50 -6.17 3.50 -6.54
CA SER A 50 -6.19 4.89 -6.04
C SER A 50 -5.71 5.01 -4.59
N TYR A 51 -6.10 4.07 -3.72
CA TYR A 51 -5.64 4.07 -2.32
C TYR A 51 -4.14 3.76 -2.24
N TRP A 52 -3.71 2.70 -2.92
CA TRP A 52 -2.33 2.25 -2.88
C TRP A 52 -1.37 3.25 -3.51
N TRP A 53 -1.78 3.91 -4.59
CA TRP A 53 -1.03 5.00 -5.19
C TRP A 53 -0.76 6.12 -4.18
N ARG A 54 -1.78 6.57 -3.43
CA ARG A 54 -1.61 7.59 -2.38
C ARG A 54 -0.65 7.16 -1.28
N MET A 55 -0.69 5.88 -0.88
CA MET A 55 0.25 5.33 0.10
C MET A 55 1.68 5.30 -0.45
N CYS A 56 1.87 4.86 -1.68
CA CYS A 56 3.17 4.85 -2.37
C CYS A 56 3.73 6.27 -2.51
N MET A 57 2.89 7.22 -2.95
CA MET A 57 3.23 8.62 -3.08
C MET A 57 3.74 9.22 -1.78
N SER A 58 2.99 9.06 -0.70
CA SER A 58 3.38 9.59 0.61
C SER A 58 4.70 8.96 1.09
N HIS A 59 4.87 7.65 0.88
CA HIS A 59 6.09 6.94 1.25
C HIS A 59 7.30 7.42 0.45
N PHE A 60 7.21 7.44 -0.88
CA PHE A 60 8.32 7.84 -1.74
C PHE A 60 8.65 9.32 -1.60
N TYR A 61 7.66 10.20 -1.47
CA TYR A 61 7.90 11.61 -1.24
C TYR A 61 8.67 11.86 0.08
N GLY A 62 8.37 11.08 1.12
CA GLY A 62 9.12 11.13 2.39
C GLY A 62 10.57 10.67 2.27
N VAL A 63 10.92 9.91 1.24
CA VAL A 63 12.28 9.38 0.98
C VAL A 63 13.04 10.26 0.00
N THR A 64 12.40 10.68 -1.10
CA THR A 64 13.05 11.42 -2.18
C THR A 64 13.04 12.92 -1.95
N HIS A 65 12.06 13.44 -1.18
CA HIS A 65 11.75 14.87 -1.09
C HIS A 65 11.53 15.53 -2.47
N ASN A 66 11.16 14.74 -3.47
CA ASN A 66 10.89 15.19 -4.83
C ASN A 66 9.53 14.64 -5.26
N LEU A 67 8.61 15.55 -5.62
CA LEU A 67 7.25 15.19 -6.00
C LEU A 67 7.21 14.34 -7.28
N HIS A 68 7.94 14.76 -8.31
CA HIS A 68 7.95 14.08 -9.60
C HIS A 68 8.49 12.66 -9.49
N ASP A 69 9.61 12.48 -8.79
CA ASP A 69 10.18 11.15 -8.59
C ASP A 69 9.22 10.25 -7.80
N ALA A 70 8.55 10.80 -6.79
CA ALA A 70 7.55 10.07 -6.02
C ALA A 70 6.36 9.61 -6.89
N GLU A 71 5.88 10.46 -7.80
CA GLU A 71 4.80 10.13 -8.75
C GLU A 71 5.19 8.97 -9.66
N VAL A 72 6.37 9.07 -10.30
CA VAL A 72 6.88 8.03 -11.19
C VAL A 72 7.05 6.69 -10.46
N MET A 73 7.59 6.72 -9.23
CA MET A 73 7.77 5.51 -8.42
C MET A 73 6.43 4.92 -7.96
N ALA A 74 5.46 5.75 -7.60
CA ALA A 74 4.13 5.30 -7.18
C ALA A 74 3.37 4.64 -8.34
N ASP A 75 3.36 5.27 -9.52
CA ASP A 75 2.73 4.72 -10.72
C ASP A 75 3.31 3.36 -11.10
N ARG A 76 4.65 3.27 -11.13
CA ARG A 76 5.35 2.02 -11.43
C ARG A 76 4.97 0.91 -10.45
N ARG A 77 5.04 1.19 -9.14
CA ARG A 77 4.74 0.19 -8.10
C ARG A 77 3.31 -0.31 -8.18
N VAL A 78 2.34 0.59 -8.40
CA VAL A 78 0.93 0.20 -8.57
C VAL A 78 0.75 -0.65 -9.84
N GLY A 79 1.38 -0.27 -10.95
CA GLY A 79 1.33 -1.01 -12.21
C GLY A 79 1.93 -2.41 -12.14
N GLU A 80 2.98 -2.61 -11.33
CA GLU A 80 3.61 -3.92 -11.07
C GLU A 80 2.84 -4.77 -10.05
N THR A 81 1.95 -4.18 -9.26
CA THR A 81 1.29 -4.86 -8.13
C THR A 81 -0.16 -5.23 -8.41
N ILE A 82 -0.96 -4.33 -9.01
CA ILE A 82 -2.41 -4.49 -9.18
C ILE A 82 -2.72 -4.60 -10.68
N HIS A 83 -2.95 -5.84 -11.14
CA HIS A 83 -3.32 -6.17 -12.52
C HIS A 83 -4.80 -6.43 -12.67
#